data_AF-A0A7K0ZXV9-F1
#
_entry.id   AF-A0A7K0ZXV9-F1
#
_cell.length_a   1.000
_cell.length_b   1.000
_cell.length_c   1.000
_cell.angle_alpha   90.00
_cell.angle_beta   90.00
_cell.angle_gamma   90.00
#
_symmetry.space_group_name_H-M   'P 1'
#
loop_
_entity.id
_entity.type
_entity.pdbx_description
1 polymer ?
#
loop_
_entity_poly.entity_id
_entity_poly.type
_entity_poly.pdbx_seq_one_letter_code
_entity_poly.pdbx_strand_id
1 'polypeptide(L)'
;MIQPLLASPVLTSPLLIEPWAVGVVCNAVIMLAYLLISAAIVVPLAKSHQLRTNPLGAATAAIFLTCAVHHGAHSLHMLLPSLGLVDDQGLALRAAWGWPMAIWDVVGAVVGVYYWTLRRTYSSLMEGAQLFQDLRQREQQALELNDTVLQGMVVAKMALDLGEPLKAQAALGSSIDSASRIITDLLGSTPHTLDLVRSAPAAVIDASSAAESVAGSTTEGIRP
;
A
#
# COMPACT_ATOMS: atom_id res chain seq x y z
N MET A 1 66.67 -15.66 -13.71
CA MET A 1 67.53 -14.72 -12.96
C MET A 1 67.90 -13.63 -13.93
N ILE A 2 67.30 -12.44 -13.94
CA ILE A 2 67.21 -11.42 -12.87
C ILE A 2 66.01 -10.51 -13.24
N GLN A 3 65.07 -10.30 -12.30
CA GLN A 3 64.09 -9.21 -12.40
C GLN A 3 64.76 -7.94 -11.84
N PRO A 4 64.70 -6.79 -12.53
CA PRO A 4 65.19 -5.55 -11.95
C PRO A 4 64.18 -5.05 -10.91
N LEU A 5 64.72 -4.86 -9.70
CA LEU A 5 64.14 -4.18 -8.57
C LEU A 5 63.71 -2.76 -8.98
N LEU A 6 62.46 -2.60 -9.44
CA LEU A 6 61.81 -1.29 -9.43
C LEU A 6 61.50 -0.99 -7.97
N ALA A 7 62.42 -0.28 -7.34
CA ALA A 7 62.15 0.45 -6.11
C ALA A 7 61.01 1.43 -6.40
N SER A 8 59.80 1.06 -6.00
CA SER A 8 58.67 1.99 -5.96
C SER A 8 59.05 3.13 -5.02
N PRO A 9 58.97 4.40 -5.43
CA PRO A 9 59.13 5.49 -4.48
C PRO A 9 57.99 5.38 -3.47
N VAL A 10 58.34 5.06 -2.23
CA VAL A 10 57.51 5.28 -1.06
C VAL A 10 57.34 6.80 -0.94
N LEU A 11 56.42 7.35 -1.73
CA LEU A 11 55.89 8.67 -1.52
C LEU A 11 54.82 8.52 -0.45
N THR A 12 55.25 8.50 0.82
CA THR A 12 54.38 8.72 1.98
C THR A 12 53.80 10.12 1.89
N SER A 13 52.69 10.28 1.19
CA SER A 13 51.87 11.49 1.21
C SER A 13 50.94 11.41 2.43
N PRO A 14 51.06 12.30 3.43
CA PRO A 14 50.37 12.17 4.71
C PRO A 14 48.86 12.53 4.66
N LEU A 15 48.23 12.56 3.48
CA LEU A 15 46.85 13.02 3.28
C LEU A 15 46.11 12.28 2.14
N LEU A 16 46.59 11.12 1.67
CA LEU A 16 45.84 10.33 0.70
C LEU A 16 44.83 9.45 1.44
N ILE A 17 43.54 9.67 1.16
CA ILE A 17 42.48 8.79 1.65
C ILE A 17 42.71 7.42 1.01
N GLU A 18 42.95 6.41 1.85
CA GLU A 18 43.13 5.04 1.38
C GLU A 18 41.80 4.48 0.83
N PRO A 19 41.80 3.86 -0.37
CA PRO A 19 40.57 3.40 -1.00
C PRO A 19 39.83 2.35 -0.18
N TRP A 20 40.54 1.50 0.56
CA TRP A 20 39.91 0.54 1.48
C TRP A 20 39.17 1.23 2.63
N ALA A 21 39.64 2.40 3.10
CA ALA A 21 38.99 3.14 4.17
C ALA A 21 37.68 3.77 3.67
N VAL A 22 37.66 4.27 2.43
CA VAL A 22 36.42 4.67 1.74
C VAL A 22 35.48 3.48 1.61
N GLY A 23 36.01 2.33 1.16
CA GLY A 23 35.27 1.09 1.02
C GLY A 23 34.57 0.67 2.32
N VAL A 24 35.27 0.68 3.46
CA VAL A 24 34.69 0.38 4.79
C VAL A 24 33.50 1.29 5.09
N VAL A 25 33.67 2.61 4.96
CA VAL A 25 32.63 3.58 5.31
C VAL A 25 31.42 3.43 4.38
N CYS A 26 31.65 3.37 3.07
CA CYS A 26 30.58 3.25 2.09
C CYS A 26 29.82 1.92 2.20
N ASN A 27 30.52 0.80 2.38
CA ASN A 27 29.87 -0.50 2.59
C ASN A 27 29.07 -0.53 3.90
N ALA A 28 29.54 0.13 4.97
CA ALA A 28 28.78 0.25 6.21
C ALA A 28 27.51 1.09 6.02
N VAL A 29 27.57 2.17 5.25
CA VAL A 29 26.40 2.98 4.87
C VAL A 29 25.42 2.14 4.04
N ILE A 30 25.89 1.38 3.06
CA ILE A 30 25.05 0.49 2.24
C ILE A 30 24.37 -0.57 3.12
N MET A 31 25.12 -1.22 4.01
CA MET A 31 24.59 -2.19 4.98
C MET A 31 23.43 -1.57 5.77
N LEU A 32 23.63 -0.39 6.36
CA LEU A 32 22.60 0.28 7.15
C LEU A 32 21.38 0.66 6.29
N ALA A 33 21.60 1.26 5.12
CA ALA A 33 20.52 1.63 4.21
C ALA A 33 19.68 0.41 3.81
N TYR A 34 20.33 -0.70 3.44
CA TYR A 34 19.65 -1.92 2.99
C TYR A 34 18.94 -2.65 4.14
N LEU A 35 19.50 -2.66 5.35
CA LEU A 35 18.78 -3.16 6.54
C LEU A 35 17.52 -2.35 6.82
N LEU A 36 17.61 -1.02 6.74
CA LEU A 36 16.46 -0.15 6.95
C LEU A 36 15.39 -0.34 5.87
N ILE A 37 15.78 -0.47 4.60
CA ILE A 37 14.86 -0.78 3.50
C ILE A 37 14.19 -2.14 3.72
N SER A 38 14.96 -3.16 4.08
CA SER A 38 14.43 -4.50 4.37
C SER A 38 13.41 -4.44 5.50
N ALA A 39 13.74 -3.76 6.61
CA ALA A 39 12.83 -3.56 7.73
C ALA A 39 11.55 -2.80 7.33
N ALA A 40 11.65 -1.76 6.51
CA ALA A 40 10.50 -1.00 6.01
C ALA A 40 9.61 -1.81 5.05
N ILE A 41 10.11 -2.90 4.45
CA ILE A 41 9.29 -3.86 3.70
C ILE A 41 8.66 -4.88 4.67
N VAL A 42 9.48 -5.50 5.53
CA VAL A 42 9.06 -6.62 6.38
C VAL A 42 8.06 -6.18 7.43
N VAL A 43 8.24 -5.03 8.08
CA VAL A 43 7.38 -4.61 9.20
C VAL A 43 5.91 -4.44 8.76
N PRO A 44 5.57 -3.71 7.69
CA PRO A 44 4.19 -3.63 7.22
C PRO A 44 3.63 -4.98 6.77
N LEU A 45 4.40 -5.79 6.05
CA LEU A 45 3.96 -7.12 5.59
C LEU A 45 3.71 -8.08 6.77
N ALA A 46 4.53 -8.00 7.82
CA ALA A 46 4.36 -8.82 9.02
C ALA A 46 3.11 -8.39 9.79
N LYS A 47 2.92 -7.07 9.98
CA LYS A 47 1.75 -6.50 10.65
C LYS A 47 0.43 -6.82 9.93
N SER A 48 0.46 -6.93 8.59
CA SER A 48 -0.71 -7.30 7.78
C SER A 48 -0.83 -8.81 7.50
N HIS A 49 0.05 -9.65 8.09
CA HIS A 49 0.12 -11.10 7.83
C HIS A 49 0.31 -11.49 6.35
N GLN A 50 0.90 -10.60 5.55
CA GLN A 50 1.09 -10.77 4.10
C GLN A 50 2.44 -11.37 3.70
N LEU A 51 3.33 -11.72 4.64
CA LEU A 51 4.67 -12.24 4.30
C LEU A 51 4.66 -13.48 3.39
N ARG A 52 3.63 -14.34 3.50
CA ARG A 52 3.48 -15.53 2.66
C ARG A 52 2.61 -15.32 1.43
N THR A 53 1.64 -14.41 1.51
CA THR A 53 0.68 -14.15 0.44
C THR A 53 1.16 -13.07 -0.53
N ASN A 54 2.19 -12.30 -0.17
CA ASN A 54 2.87 -11.34 -1.02
C ASN A 54 4.33 -11.78 -1.27
N PRO A 55 4.56 -12.78 -2.15
CA PRO A 55 5.88 -13.35 -2.40
C PRO A 55 6.85 -12.34 -3.01
N LEU A 56 6.35 -11.35 -3.76
CA LEU A 56 7.18 -10.31 -4.38
C LEU A 56 7.80 -9.39 -3.32
N GLY A 57 6.99 -8.93 -2.35
CA GLY A 57 7.46 -8.11 -1.24
C GLY A 57 8.46 -8.86 -0.35
N ALA A 58 8.15 -10.13 -0.02
CA ALA A 58 9.04 -10.98 0.77
C ALA A 58 10.39 -11.23 0.06
N ALA A 59 10.38 -11.55 -1.24
CA ALA A 59 11.60 -11.74 -2.03
C ALA A 59 12.44 -10.46 -2.10
N THR A 60 11.79 -9.30 -2.28
CA THR A 60 12.48 -8.00 -2.31
C THR A 60 13.16 -7.70 -0.97
N ALA A 61 12.47 -7.94 0.15
CA ALA A 61 13.05 -7.79 1.49
C ALA A 61 14.26 -8.72 1.71
N ALA A 62 14.17 -9.96 1.22
CA ALA A 62 15.25 -10.93 1.32
C ALA A 62 16.48 -10.52 0.50
N ILE A 63 16.30 -10.00 -0.72
CA ILE A 63 17.40 -9.46 -1.54
C ILE A 63 18.13 -8.33 -0.80
N PHE A 64 17.41 -7.34 -0.28
CA PHE A 64 18.04 -6.26 0.47
C PHE A 64 18.74 -6.77 1.73
N LEU A 65 18.17 -7.75 2.43
CA LEU A 65 18.79 -8.35 3.60
C LEU A 65 20.11 -9.05 3.27
N THR A 66 20.14 -9.89 2.24
CA THR A 66 21.37 -10.62 1.86
C THR A 66 22.45 -9.68 1.35
N CYS A 67 22.08 -8.65 0.60
CA CYS A 67 23.01 -7.59 0.19
C CYS A 67 23.54 -6.84 1.41
N ALA A 68 22.70 -6.49 2.39
CA ALA A 68 23.16 -5.82 3.60
C ALA A 68 24.18 -6.65 4.38
N VAL A 69 23.93 -7.96 4.54
CA VAL A 69 24.87 -8.89 5.18
C VAL A 69 26.19 -8.94 4.40
N HIS A 70 26.15 -9.00 3.07
CA HIS A 70 27.34 -9.01 2.22
C HIS A 70 28.19 -7.74 2.38
N HIS A 71 27.58 -6.55 2.28
CA HIS A 71 28.29 -5.28 2.48
C HIS A 71 28.77 -5.10 3.93
N GLY A 72 27.99 -5.59 4.91
CA GLY A 72 28.40 -5.62 6.31
C GLY A 72 29.63 -6.50 6.54
N ALA A 73 29.67 -7.68 5.91
CA ALA A 73 30.82 -8.58 5.98
C ALA A 73 32.09 -7.93 5.41
N HIS A 74 32.00 -7.27 4.24
CA HIS A 74 33.12 -6.51 3.68
C HIS A 74 33.62 -5.42 4.62
N SER A 75 32.69 -4.64 5.19
CA SER A 75 33.02 -3.58 6.15
C SER A 75 33.71 -4.14 7.39
N LEU A 76 33.21 -5.24 7.93
CA LEU A 76 33.73 -5.87 9.13
C LEU A 76 35.11 -6.48 8.88
N HIS A 77 35.28 -7.32 7.86
CA HIS A 77 36.57 -7.92 7.51
C HIS A 77 37.64 -6.86 7.22
N MET A 78 37.28 -5.79 6.52
CA MET A 78 38.19 -4.68 6.32
C MET A 78 38.42 -3.85 7.59
N LEU A 79 37.61 -3.93 8.64
CA LEU A 79 37.81 -3.19 9.89
C LEU A 79 38.58 -3.98 10.95
N LEU A 80 38.38 -5.31 11.02
CA LEU A 80 38.95 -6.20 12.05
C LEU A 80 40.47 -6.03 12.27
N PRO A 81 41.33 -5.94 11.23
CA PRO A 81 42.77 -5.73 11.43
C PRO A 81 43.13 -4.43 12.16
N SER A 82 42.28 -3.40 12.08
CA SER A 82 42.49 -2.14 12.80
C SER A 82 42.15 -2.23 14.29
N LEU A 83 41.43 -3.28 14.71
CA LEU A 83 41.05 -3.52 16.10
C LEU A 83 42.06 -4.44 16.83
N GLY A 84 43.18 -4.79 16.18
CA GLY A 84 44.19 -5.70 16.73
C GLY A 84 43.82 -7.19 16.60
N LEU A 85 42.77 -7.52 15.87
CA LEU A 85 42.42 -8.90 15.54
C LEU A 85 43.18 -9.34 14.29
N VAL A 86 43.90 -10.46 14.39
CA VAL A 86 44.65 -11.02 13.26
C VAL A 86 43.64 -11.63 12.28
N ASP A 87 43.38 -10.93 11.18
CA ASP A 87 42.54 -11.38 10.08
C ASP A 87 43.31 -11.22 8.76
N ASP A 88 44.00 -12.28 8.35
CA ASP A 88 44.77 -12.32 7.10
C ASP A 88 43.88 -12.06 5.88
N GLN A 89 42.61 -12.50 5.93
CA GLN A 89 41.65 -12.24 4.85
C GLN A 89 41.29 -10.76 4.82
N GLY A 90 41.09 -10.13 5.97
CA GLY A 90 40.86 -8.69 6.08
C GLY A 90 42.01 -7.83 5.54
N LEU A 91 43.26 -8.21 5.81
CA LEU A 91 44.45 -7.54 5.26
C LEU A 91 44.56 -7.73 3.74
N ALA A 92 44.33 -8.95 3.24
CA ALA A 92 44.29 -9.22 1.80
C ALA A 92 43.16 -8.44 1.11
N LEU A 93 42.00 -8.32 1.77
CA LEU A 93 40.86 -7.57 1.28
C LEU A 93 41.17 -6.08 1.13
N ARG A 94 41.79 -5.46 2.15
CA ARG A 94 42.27 -4.06 2.08
C ARG A 94 43.25 -3.85 0.94
N ALA A 95 44.20 -4.77 0.75
CA ALA A 95 45.20 -4.68 -0.31
C ALA A 95 44.58 -4.78 -1.72
N ALA A 96 43.51 -5.56 -1.86
CA ALA A 96 42.78 -5.72 -3.12
C ALA A 96 41.76 -4.58 -3.38
N TRP A 97 41.39 -3.81 -2.35
CA TRP A 97 40.35 -2.78 -2.45
C TRP A 97 40.87 -1.46 -3.04
N GLY A 98 41.07 -1.44 -4.35
CA GLY A 98 41.50 -0.25 -5.08
C GLY A 98 40.39 0.78 -5.33
N TRP A 99 40.79 1.93 -5.90
CA TRP A 99 39.89 3.03 -6.26
C TRP A 99 38.67 2.65 -7.11
N PRO A 100 38.76 1.74 -8.11
CA PRO A 100 37.58 1.34 -8.88
C PRO A 100 36.47 0.74 -8.01
N MET A 101 36.81 -0.08 -7.01
CA MET A 101 35.84 -0.65 -6.08
C MET A 101 35.27 0.43 -5.16
N ALA A 102 36.14 1.27 -4.59
CA ALA A 102 35.74 2.36 -3.69
C ALA A 102 34.78 3.36 -4.37
N ILE A 103 35.01 3.70 -5.65
CA ILE A 103 34.09 4.57 -6.42
C ILE A 103 32.71 3.91 -6.52
N TRP A 104 32.67 2.61 -6.74
CA TRP A 104 31.40 1.89 -6.85
C TRP A 104 30.68 1.74 -5.52
N ASP A 105 31.43 1.63 -4.42
CA ASP A 105 30.88 1.70 -3.07
C ASP A 105 30.29 3.10 -2.79
N VAL A 106 30.95 4.18 -3.21
CA VAL A 106 30.41 5.55 -3.06
C VAL A 106 29.10 5.70 -3.82
N VAL A 107 29.03 5.25 -5.08
CA VAL A 107 27.78 5.31 -5.85
C VAL A 107 26.70 4.45 -5.19
N GLY A 108 27.05 3.23 -4.78
CA GLY A 108 26.13 2.34 -4.07
C GLY A 108 25.58 2.96 -2.78
N ALA A 109 26.43 3.62 -1.99
CA ALA A 109 26.03 4.32 -0.76
C ALA A 109 25.08 5.49 -1.07
N VAL A 110 25.41 6.32 -2.07
CA VAL A 110 24.54 7.43 -2.50
C VAL A 110 23.18 6.93 -2.97
N VAL A 111 23.16 5.91 -3.84
CA VAL A 111 21.91 5.32 -4.36
C VAL A 111 21.10 4.66 -3.25
N GLY A 112 21.75 3.92 -2.34
CA GLY A 112 21.09 3.27 -1.21
C GLY A 112 20.44 4.29 -0.26
N VAL A 113 21.15 5.36 0.07
CA VAL A 113 20.61 6.46 0.90
C VAL A 113 19.48 7.18 0.18
N TYR A 114 19.65 7.50 -1.11
CA TYR A 114 18.61 8.15 -1.92
C TYR A 114 17.35 7.29 -2.01
N TYR A 115 17.49 5.98 -2.28
CA TYR A 115 16.34 5.08 -2.30
C TYR A 115 15.69 4.98 -0.93
N TRP A 116 16.47 4.89 0.16
CA TRP A 116 15.94 4.87 1.52
C TRP A 116 15.16 6.15 1.85
N THR A 117 15.64 7.31 1.43
CA THR A 117 14.93 8.58 1.66
C THR A 117 13.64 8.65 0.85
N LEU A 118 13.65 8.23 -0.42
CA LEU A 118 12.43 8.10 -1.22
C LEU A 118 11.45 7.13 -0.56
N ARG A 119 11.93 5.96 -0.14
CA ARG A 119 11.10 4.94 0.51
C ARG A 119 10.44 5.51 1.76
N ARG A 120 11.16 6.24 2.60
CA ARG A 120 10.62 6.84 3.83
C ARG A 120 9.61 7.94 3.54
N THR A 121 9.89 8.83 2.59
CA THR A 121 9.06 10.00 2.27
C THR A 121 7.79 9.62 1.51
N TYR A 122 7.89 8.66 0.58
CA TYR A 122 6.78 8.21 -0.26
C TYR A 122 6.11 6.92 0.28
N SER A 123 6.56 6.38 1.42
CA SER A 123 5.91 5.25 2.13
C SER A 123 4.42 5.52 2.38
N SER A 124 4.07 6.75 2.75
CA SER A 124 2.67 7.17 2.96
C SER A 124 1.85 7.21 1.67
N LEU A 125 2.50 7.33 0.51
CA LEU A 125 1.86 7.18 -0.80
C LEU A 125 1.75 5.70 -1.23
N MET A 126 2.65 4.83 -0.75
CA MET A 126 2.55 3.37 -0.93
C MET A 126 1.51 2.71 -0.01
N GLU A 127 1.13 3.34 1.10
CA GLU A 127 -0.16 3.09 1.79
C GLU A 127 -1.35 3.29 0.83
N GLY A 128 -1.17 4.04 -0.26
CA GLY A 128 -2.09 4.11 -1.39
C GLY A 128 -2.38 2.74 -2.03
N ALA A 129 -1.50 1.74 -1.95
CA ALA A 129 -1.82 0.38 -2.40
C ALA A 129 -2.87 -0.31 -1.51
N GLN A 130 -2.87 -0.02 -0.20
CA GLN A 130 -3.98 -0.43 0.68
C GLN A 130 -5.22 0.42 0.41
N LEU A 131 -5.08 1.71 0.10
CA LEU A 131 -6.20 2.55 -0.38
C LEU A 131 -6.81 1.97 -1.66
N PHE A 132 -6.02 1.48 -2.61
CA PHE A 132 -6.53 0.83 -3.83
C PHE A 132 -7.26 -0.49 -3.54
N GLN A 133 -6.77 -1.27 -2.57
CA GLN A 133 -7.48 -2.47 -2.11
C GLN A 133 -8.80 -2.10 -1.43
N ASP A 134 -8.82 -1.06 -0.58
CA ASP A 134 -10.02 -0.53 0.06
C ASP A 134 -11.02 0.01 -0.97
N LEU A 135 -10.56 0.82 -1.95
CA LEU A 135 -11.40 1.33 -3.03
C LEU A 135 -12.01 0.21 -3.87
N ARG A 136 -11.22 -0.82 -4.22
CA ARG A 136 -11.71 -1.98 -4.99
C ARG A 136 -12.69 -2.82 -4.17
N GLN A 137 -12.48 -2.93 -2.86
CA GLN A 137 -13.40 -3.61 -1.96
C GLN A 137 -14.73 -2.84 -1.84
N ARG A 138 -14.68 -1.51 -1.70
CA ARG A 138 -15.87 -0.64 -1.70
C ARG A 138 -16.62 -0.68 -3.04
N GLU A 139 -15.90 -0.71 -4.16
CA GLU A 139 -16.50 -0.85 -5.50
C GLU A 139 -17.24 -2.19 -5.62
N GLN A 140 -16.61 -3.30 -5.20
CA GLN A 140 -17.25 -4.61 -5.20
C GLN A 140 -18.50 -4.65 -4.31
N GLN A 141 -18.45 -4.06 -3.12
CA GLN A 141 -19.60 -3.97 -2.21
C GLN A 141 -20.73 -3.10 -2.79
N ALA A 142 -20.40 -2.00 -3.46
CA ALA A 142 -21.40 -1.17 -4.13
C ALA A 142 -22.10 -1.91 -5.29
N LEU A 143 -21.35 -2.74 -6.03
CA LEU A 143 -21.90 -3.59 -7.09
C LEU A 143 -22.82 -4.69 -6.51
N GLU A 144 -22.41 -5.34 -5.42
CA GLU A 144 -23.22 -6.37 -4.75
C GLU A 144 -24.55 -5.80 -4.19
N LEU A 145 -24.49 -4.60 -3.60
CA LEU A 145 -25.69 -3.89 -3.16
C LEU A 145 -26.62 -3.56 -4.34
N ASN A 146 -26.07 -3.06 -5.45
CA ASN A 146 -26.84 -2.71 -6.64
C ASN A 146 -27.54 -3.92 -7.23
N ASP A 147 -26.84 -5.06 -7.38
CA ASP A 147 -27.41 -6.30 -7.92
C ASP A 147 -28.52 -6.84 -7.02
N THR A 148 -28.29 -6.91 -5.70
CA THR A 148 -29.28 -7.39 -4.74
C THR A 148 -30.56 -6.55 -4.76
N VAL A 149 -30.43 -5.22 -4.78
CA VAL A 149 -31.58 -4.30 -4.80
C VAL A 149 -32.29 -4.34 -6.16
N LEU A 150 -31.56 -4.31 -7.27
CA LEU A 150 -32.15 -4.36 -8.61
C LEU A 150 -32.90 -5.66 -8.85
N GLN A 151 -32.31 -6.80 -8.50
CA GLN A 151 -32.95 -8.11 -8.68
C GLN A 151 -34.27 -8.17 -7.91
N GLY A 152 -34.27 -7.69 -6.67
CA GLY A 152 -35.47 -7.63 -5.84
C GLY A 152 -36.54 -6.67 -6.35
N MET A 153 -36.16 -5.51 -6.90
CA MET A 153 -37.06 -4.59 -7.58
C MET A 153 -37.66 -5.20 -8.86
N VAL A 154 -36.87 -5.96 -9.64
CA VAL A 154 -37.34 -6.65 -10.85
C VAL A 154 -38.37 -7.72 -10.47
N VAL A 155 -38.11 -8.52 -9.44
CA VAL A 155 -39.06 -9.53 -8.93
C VAL A 155 -40.36 -8.87 -8.44
N ALA A 156 -40.24 -7.75 -7.71
CA ALA A 156 -41.41 -7.01 -7.25
C ALA A 156 -42.24 -6.45 -8.41
N LYS A 157 -41.60 -5.84 -9.41
CA LYS A 157 -42.27 -5.35 -10.63
C LYS A 157 -42.99 -6.49 -11.35
N MET A 158 -42.32 -7.62 -11.56
CA MET A 158 -42.91 -8.78 -12.25
C MET A 158 -44.13 -9.33 -11.48
N ALA A 159 -44.06 -9.39 -10.15
CA ALA A 159 -45.19 -9.80 -9.32
C ALA A 159 -46.36 -8.81 -9.41
N LEU A 160 -46.10 -7.50 -9.49
CA LEU A 160 -47.16 -6.50 -9.74
C LEU A 160 -47.78 -6.66 -11.13
N ASP A 161 -46.96 -6.88 -12.17
CA ASP A 161 -47.42 -7.08 -13.55
C ASP A 161 -48.33 -8.33 -13.67
N LEU A 162 -48.12 -9.33 -12.81
CA LEU A 162 -48.92 -10.57 -12.73
C LEU A 162 -50.13 -10.46 -11.78
N GLY A 163 -50.35 -9.31 -11.12
CA GLY A 163 -51.43 -9.14 -10.16
C GLY A 163 -51.22 -9.89 -8.84
N GLU A 164 -49.97 -10.13 -8.44
CA GLU A 164 -49.55 -10.82 -7.20
C GLU A 164 -49.01 -9.81 -6.15
N PRO A 165 -49.84 -8.92 -5.58
CA PRO A 165 -49.37 -7.79 -4.75
C PRO A 165 -48.67 -8.23 -3.47
N LEU A 166 -49.09 -9.34 -2.85
CA LEU A 166 -48.46 -9.87 -1.64
C LEU A 166 -47.02 -10.33 -1.90
N LYS A 167 -46.77 -10.92 -3.07
CA LYS A 167 -45.43 -11.38 -3.47
C LYS A 167 -44.54 -10.20 -3.84
N ALA A 168 -45.09 -9.17 -4.47
CA ALA A 168 -44.37 -7.93 -4.73
C ALA A 168 -43.92 -7.25 -3.42
N GLN A 169 -44.82 -7.19 -2.44
CA GLN A 169 -44.53 -6.58 -1.14
C GLN A 169 -43.47 -7.38 -0.36
N ALA A 170 -43.54 -8.71 -0.40
CA ALA A 170 -42.53 -9.58 0.18
C ALA A 170 -41.14 -9.42 -0.48
N ALA A 171 -41.09 -9.32 -1.83
CA ALA A 171 -39.85 -9.11 -2.57
C ALA A 171 -39.22 -7.74 -2.25
N LEU A 172 -40.02 -6.68 -2.17
CA LEU A 172 -39.55 -5.35 -1.76
C LEU A 172 -39.00 -5.36 -0.32
N GLY A 173 -39.74 -5.95 0.62
CA GLY A 173 -39.31 -6.06 2.02
C GLY A 173 -37.96 -6.76 2.15
N SER A 174 -37.82 -7.93 1.53
CA SER A 174 -36.56 -8.69 1.51
C SER A 174 -35.37 -7.87 0.96
N SER A 175 -35.61 -7.10 -0.11
CA SER A 175 -34.59 -6.27 -0.75
C SER A 175 -34.15 -5.11 0.14
N ILE A 176 -35.11 -4.45 0.81
CA ILE A 176 -34.87 -3.36 1.75
C ILE A 176 -34.12 -3.88 2.99
N ASP A 177 -34.50 -5.04 3.51
CA ASP A 177 -33.85 -5.65 4.67
C ASP A 177 -32.41 -6.08 4.36
N SER A 178 -32.16 -6.66 3.18
CA SER A 178 -30.79 -6.96 2.73
C SER A 178 -29.96 -5.70 2.51
N ALA A 179 -30.51 -4.68 1.85
CA ALA A 179 -29.82 -3.41 1.65
C ALA A 179 -29.47 -2.75 3.00
N SER A 180 -30.40 -2.76 3.96
CA SER A 180 -30.20 -2.20 5.30
C SER A 180 -29.09 -2.92 6.06
N ARG A 181 -29.00 -4.26 5.96
CA ARG A 181 -27.91 -5.04 6.56
C ARG A 181 -26.55 -4.72 5.94
N ILE A 182 -26.46 -4.72 4.62
CA ILE A 182 -25.21 -4.39 3.90
C ILE A 182 -24.76 -2.96 4.26
N ILE A 183 -25.67 -1.98 4.28
CA ILE A 183 -25.36 -0.60 4.67
C ILE A 183 -24.93 -0.50 6.14
N THR A 184 -25.58 -1.25 7.04
CA THR A 184 -25.21 -1.28 8.46
C THR A 184 -23.80 -1.86 8.66
N ASP A 185 -23.48 -2.94 7.94
CA ASP A 185 -22.14 -3.53 7.93
C ASP A 185 -21.09 -2.56 7.34
N LEU A 186 -21.46 -1.79 6.31
CA LEU A 186 -20.60 -0.78 5.69
C LEU A 186 -20.31 0.43 6.60
N LEU A 187 -21.32 0.88 7.36
CA LEU A 187 -21.18 2.05 8.23
C LEU A 187 -20.54 1.71 9.58
N GLY A 188 -20.62 0.45 10.01
CA GLY A 188 -20.15 -0.01 11.31
C GLY A 188 -20.91 0.65 12.48
N SER A 189 -20.78 0.08 13.67
CA SER A 189 -21.41 0.58 14.91
C SER A 189 -20.74 1.84 15.48
N THR A 190 -20.37 2.79 14.61
CA THR A 190 -19.80 4.08 15.02
C THR A 190 -20.88 5.15 14.81
N PRO A 191 -21.20 5.98 15.81
CA PRO A 191 -22.23 7.00 15.67
C PRO A 191 -21.71 8.09 14.71
N HIS A 192 -21.94 7.90 13.41
CA HIS A 192 -21.79 8.96 12.42
C HIS A 192 -23.02 9.86 12.50
N THR A 193 -22.78 11.16 12.63
CA THR A 193 -23.79 12.19 12.41
C THR A 193 -24.15 12.18 10.93
N LEU A 194 -25.09 11.31 10.55
CA LEU A 194 -25.62 11.26 9.20
C LEU A 194 -26.45 12.52 8.96
N ASP A 195 -26.02 13.34 8.01
CA ASP A 195 -26.83 14.44 7.50
C ASP A 195 -27.90 13.80 6.60
N LEU A 196 -29.16 13.88 7.04
CA LEU A 196 -30.27 13.21 6.36
C LEU A 196 -30.49 13.88 4.99
N VAL A 197 -30.29 13.14 3.90
CA VAL A 197 -30.56 13.62 2.53
C VAL A 197 -32.04 14.01 2.34
N ARG A 198 -32.93 13.50 3.18
CA ARG A 198 -34.34 13.90 3.24
C ARG A 198 -34.73 14.28 4.66
N SER A 199 -35.26 15.48 4.81
CA SER A 199 -35.79 16.02 6.06
C SER A 199 -37.26 15.65 6.32
N ALA A 200 -37.93 14.97 5.39
CA ALA A 200 -39.30 14.49 5.54
C ALA A 200 -39.53 13.12 4.87
N PRO A 201 -40.37 12.24 5.46
CA PRO A 201 -40.76 10.98 4.86
C PRO A 201 -41.50 11.18 3.53
N ALA A 202 -41.41 10.19 2.63
CA ALA A 202 -42.14 10.24 1.37
C ALA A 202 -43.65 10.22 1.63
N ALA A 203 -44.37 11.21 1.10
CA ALA A 203 -45.82 11.26 1.19
C ALA A 203 -46.42 10.12 0.36
N VAL A 204 -47.18 9.23 1.01
CA VAL A 204 -48.03 8.27 0.31
C VAL A 204 -49.25 9.05 -0.15
N ILE A 205 -49.35 9.33 -1.44
CA ILE A 205 -50.55 9.93 -2.01
C ILE A 205 -51.63 8.86 -1.95
N ASP A 206 -52.60 9.05 -1.06
CA ASP A 206 -53.74 8.18 -0.95
C ASP A 206 -54.61 8.35 -2.20
N ALA A 207 -54.81 7.28 -2.98
CA ALA A 207 -55.51 7.34 -4.26
C ALA A 207 -56.97 7.83 -4.11
N SER A 208 -57.51 7.85 -2.88
CA SER A 208 -58.83 8.39 -2.58
C SER A 208 -58.91 9.92 -2.67
N SER A 209 -57.82 10.66 -2.43
CA SER A 209 -57.86 12.13 -2.43
C SER A 209 -57.76 12.75 -3.83
N ALA A 210 -57.28 11.98 -4.81
CA ALA A 210 -57.20 12.43 -6.21
C ALA A 210 -58.58 12.43 -6.90
N ALA A 211 -59.50 11.56 -6.48
CA ALA A 211 -60.85 11.49 -7.06
C ALA A 211 -61.76 12.65 -6.60
N GLU A 212 -61.56 13.17 -5.39
CA GLU A 212 -62.39 14.24 -4.82
C GLU A 212 -62.02 15.64 -5.37
N SER A 213 -60.76 15.83 -5.80
CA SER A 213 -60.29 17.07 -6.43
C SER A 213 -60.82 17.28 -7.86
N VAL A 214 -61.14 16.21 -8.59
CA VAL A 214 -61.60 16.31 -10.00
C VAL A 214 -63.11 16.54 -10.09
N ALA A 215 -63.88 16.09 -9.08
CA ALA A 215 -65.33 16.27 -9.04
C ALA A 215 -65.78 17.70 -8.69
N GLY A 216 -64.91 18.53 -8.10
CA GLY A 216 -65.25 19.88 -7.63
C GLY A 216 -65.16 21.01 -8.68
N SER A 217 -64.62 20.76 -9.89
CA SER A 217 -64.30 21.84 -10.84
C SER A 217 -65.23 21.97 -12.05
N THR A 218 -66.36 21.25 -12.13
CA THR A 218 -67.20 21.18 -13.34
C THR A 218 -68.58 21.85 -13.24
N THR A 219 -68.85 22.68 -12.22
CA THR A 219 -70.17 23.31 -12.06
C THR A 219 -70.17 24.82 -11.78
N GLU A 220 -69.58 25.64 -12.65
CA GLU A 220 -70.04 27.04 -12.75
C GLU A 220 -69.71 27.67 -14.11
N GLY A 221 -70.74 28.03 -14.88
CA GLY A 221 -70.57 28.88 -16.07
C GLY A 221 -71.40 28.58 -17.31
N ILE A 222 -72.70 28.27 -17.20
CA ILE A 222 -73.64 28.46 -18.33
C ILE A 222 -74.95 29.05 -17.81
N ARG A 223 -75.23 30.31 -18.21
CA ARG A 223 -76.53 30.89 -18.64
C ARG A 223 -76.55 32.41 -18.44
N PRO A 224 -77.45 33.13 -19.13
CA PRO A 224 -77.70 33.21 -20.56
C PRO A 224 -77.28 34.58 -21.15
#